data_AF-A0A6L3C9S9-F1
#
_entry.id   AF-A0A6L3C9S9-F1
#
_cell.length_a   1.000
_cell.length_b   1.000
_cell.length_c   1.000
_cell.angle_alpha   90.00
_cell.angle_beta   90.00
_cell.angle_gamma   90.00
#
_symmetry.space_group_name_H-M   'P 1'
#
loop_
_entity.id
_entity.type
_entity.pdbx_description
1 polymer ?
#
loop_
_entity_poly.entity_id
_entity_poly.type
_entity_poly.pdbx_seq_one_letter_code
_entity_poly.pdbx_strand_id
1 'polypeptide(L)' 'MITESAMLKNRYFDSVFLMRISKQLGEQPGIHYAALVMGTPKNIEILADAGYSGIETLGASSNDLVVSIKADSIDT' A
#
# COMPACT_ATOMS: atom_id res chain seq x y z
N MET A 1 5.81 -13.87 -7.41
CA MET A 1 5.36 -12.81 -6.47
C MET A 1 4.89 -11.64 -7.30
N ILE A 2 3.65 -11.23 -7.12
CA ILE A 2 3.06 -10.06 -7.78
C ILE A 2 3.07 -8.88 -6.82
N THR A 3 3.13 -7.66 -7.35
CA THR A 3 2.95 -6.43 -6.56
C THR A 3 1.82 -5.63 -7.16
N GLU A 4 0.79 -5.35 -6.37
CA GLU A 4 -0.37 -4.56 -6.78
C GLU A 4 -0.51 -3.35 -5.87
N SER A 5 -0.80 -2.21 -6.48
CA SER A 5 -0.95 -0.92 -5.79
C SER A 5 -2.24 -0.25 -6.22
N ALA A 6 -2.99 0.24 -5.24
CA ALA A 6 -4.27 0.91 -5.46
C ALA A 6 -4.39 2.18 -4.62
N MET A 7 -5.17 3.13 -5.11
CA MET A 7 -5.50 4.37 -4.41
C MET A 7 -7.00 4.47 -4.14
N LEU A 8 -7.35 4.89 -2.93
CA LEU A 8 -8.71 5.28 -2.56
C LEU A 8 -8.75 6.79 -2.28
N LYS A 9 -9.52 7.50 -3.11
CA LYS A 9 -9.59 8.96 -3.08
C LYS A 9 -10.29 9.50 -1.84
N ASN A 10 -9.74 10.57 -1.24
CA ASN A 10 -10.30 11.28 -0.08
C ASN A 10 -10.66 10.31 1.07
N ARG A 11 -9.69 9.49 1.45
CA ARG A 11 -9.80 8.51 2.54
C ARG A 11 -8.62 8.68 3.48
N TYR A 12 -8.78 9.62 4.41
CA TYR A 12 -7.76 9.93 5.39
C TYR A 12 -7.87 9.02 6.62
N PHE A 13 -6.74 8.48 7.05
CA PHE A 13 -6.61 7.70 8.28
C PHE A 13 -5.33 8.09 9.01
N ASP A 14 -5.31 7.88 10.33
CA ASP A 14 -4.09 8.06 11.11
C ASP A 14 -3.08 6.92 10.87
N SER A 15 -1.81 7.20 11.11
CA SER A 15 -0.72 6.24 10.86
C SER A 15 -0.81 4.98 11.73
N VAL A 16 -1.34 5.07 12.96
CA VAL A 16 -1.45 3.92 13.86
C VAL A 16 -2.52 2.95 13.35
N PHE A 17 -3.66 3.47 12.86
CA PHE A 17 -4.66 2.68 12.19
C PHE A 17 -4.08 1.96 10.97
N LEU A 18 -3.39 2.69 10.09
CA LEU A 18 -2.79 2.13 8.88
C LEU A 18 -1.74 1.05 9.19
N MET A 19 -0.91 1.25 10.22
CA MET A 19 0.07 0.24 10.66
C MET A 19 -0.60 -1.04 11.16
N ARG A 20 -1.70 -0.93 11.91
CA ARG A 20 -2.45 -2.12 12.40
C ARG A 20 -3.04 -2.92 11.25
N ILE A 21 -3.65 -2.25 10.27
CA ILE A 21 -4.22 -2.91 9.10
C ILE A 21 -3.12 -3.53 8.23
N SER A 22 -1.99 -2.84 8.02
CA SER A 22 -0.85 -3.38 7.28
C SER A 22 -0.34 -4.67 7.90
N LYS A 23 -0.21 -4.72 9.23
CA LYS A 23 0.18 -5.94 9.95
C LYS A 23 -0.85 -7.07 9.75
N GLN A 24 -2.13 -6.77 9.91
CA GLN A 24 -3.20 -7.76 9.77
C GLN A 24 -3.27 -8.35 8.35
N LEU A 25 -3.03 -7.53 7.32
CA LEU A 25 -2.97 -7.98 5.93
C LEU A 25 -1.74 -8.87 5.68
N GLY A 26 -0.60 -8.54 6.26
CA GLY A 26 0.60 -9.39 6.20
C GLY A 26 0.46 -10.75 6.88
N GLU A 27 -0.57 -10.95 7.71
CA GLU A 27 -0.89 -12.23 8.33
C GLU A 27 -1.82 -13.11 7.46
N GLN A 28 -2.32 -12.60 6.33
CA GLN A 28 -3.20 -13.37 5.44
C GLN A 28 -2.40 -14.37 4.59
N PRO A 29 -2.95 -15.57 4.33
CA PRO A 29 -2.32 -16.54 3.44
C PRO A 29 -2.03 -15.94 2.06
N GLY A 30 -0.82 -16.18 1.55
CA GLY A 30 -0.38 -15.69 0.25
C GLY A 30 0.05 -14.22 0.23
N ILE A 31 -0.14 -13.44 1.30
CA ILE A 31 0.40 -12.09 1.40
C ILE A 31 1.76 -12.14 2.09
N HIS A 32 2.81 -11.66 1.39
CA HIS A 32 4.16 -11.56 1.95
C HIS A 32 4.41 -10.20 2.58
N TYR A 33 3.93 -9.14 1.93
CA TYR A 33 4.10 -7.77 2.40
C TYR A 33 2.85 -6.96 2.09
N ALA A 34 2.42 -6.13 3.04
CA ALA A 34 1.35 -5.17 2.86
C ALA A 34 1.77 -3.83 3.47
N ALA A 35 1.54 -2.75 2.73
CA ALA A 35 1.80 -1.40 3.18
C ALA A 35 0.62 -0.49 2.84
N LEU A 36 0.13 0.20 3.87
CA LEU A 36 -0.90 1.22 3.74
C LEU A 36 -0.34 2.56 4.22
N VAL A 37 -0.46 3.59 3.39
CA VAL A 37 0.05 4.93 3.69
C VAL A 37 -0.90 6.00 3.17
N MET A 38 -0.82 7.20 3.73
CA MET A 38 -1.40 8.39 3.09
C MET A 38 -0.57 8.78 1.87
N GLY A 39 -1.20 9.24 0.79
CA GLY A 39 -0.59 9.58 -0.50
C GLY A 39 0.28 10.84 -0.53
N THR A 40 0.97 11.15 0.58
CA THR A 40 1.95 12.24 0.62
C THR A 40 3.18 11.87 -0.20
N PRO A 41 3.88 12.82 -0.87
CA PRO A 41 5.05 12.52 -1.69
C PRO A 41 6.12 11.69 -0.96
N LYS A 42 6.39 12.02 0.31
CA LYS A 42 7.34 11.29 1.16
C LYS A 42 6.96 9.82 1.36
N ASN A 43 5.67 9.53 1.58
CA ASN A 43 5.23 8.16 1.79
C ASN A 43 5.29 7.35 0.48
N ILE A 44 5.01 7.99 -0.66
CA ILE A 44 5.14 7.36 -1.99
C ILE A 44 6.60 6.98 -2.24
N GLU A 45 7.54 7.88 -1.97
CA GLU A 45 8.98 7.64 -2.07
C GLU A 45 9.43 6.47 -1.18
N ILE A 46 9.00 6.46 0.09
CA ILE A 46 9.31 5.35 1.02
C ILE A 46 8.82 4.00 0.48
N LEU A 47 7.64 3.94 -0.14
CA LEU A 47 7.14 2.69 -0.71
C LEU A 47 7.87 2.29 -2.00
N ALA A 48 8.23 3.26 -2.85
CA ALA A 48 9.03 3.00 -4.04
C ALA A 48 10.41 2.43 -3.65
N ASP A 49 11.07 3.03 -2.66
CA ASP A 49 12.35 2.56 -2.10
C ASP A 49 12.26 1.18 -1.46
N ALA A 50 11.12 0.84 -0.85
CA ALA A 50 10.82 -0.50 -0.34
C ALA A 50 10.48 -1.51 -1.46
N GLY A 51 10.58 -1.10 -2.72
CA GLY A 51 10.41 -1.94 -3.90
C GLY A 51 8.95 -2.29 -4.20
N TYR A 52 8.00 -1.44 -3.82
CA TYR A 52 6.61 -1.54 -4.27
C TYR A 52 6.44 -0.79 -5.60
N SER A 53 5.88 -1.47 -6.61
CA SER A 53 5.69 -0.93 -7.96
C SER A 53 4.28 -0.38 -8.19
N GLY A 54 4.12 0.47 -9.21
CA GLY A 54 2.81 0.99 -9.66
C GLY A 54 2.24 2.12 -8.82
N ILE A 55 2.94 2.57 -7.78
CA ILE A 55 2.46 3.60 -6.85
C ILE A 55 2.57 5.01 -7.47
N GLU A 56 3.68 5.30 -8.13
CA GLU A 56 3.93 6.62 -8.73
C GLU A 56 2.90 6.99 -9.80
N THR A 57 2.35 6.00 -10.51
CA THR A 57 1.33 6.20 -11.53
C THR A 57 -0.07 6.47 -10.98
N LEU A 58 -0.28 6.35 -9.66
CA LEU A 58 -1.61 6.53 -9.04
C LEU A 58 -2.02 8.00 -8.94
N GLY A 59 -1.06 8.94 -8.99
CA GLY A 59 -1.34 10.38 -8.84
C GLY A 59 -1.96 10.73 -7.47
N ALA A 60 -1.57 10.01 -6.42
CA ALA A 60 -2.14 10.18 -5.10
C ALA A 60 -1.78 11.52 -4.45
N SER A 61 -2.72 12.07 -3.70
CA SER A 61 -2.54 13.26 -2.87
C SER A 61 -2.52 12.90 -1.38
N SER A 62 -2.15 13.86 -0.54
CA SER A 62 -2.07 13.68 0.92
C SER A 62 -3.36 13.22 1.59
N ASN A 63 -4.52 13.38 0.94
CA ASN A 63 -5.83 12.95 1.46
C ASN A 63 -6.27 11.57 0.95
N ASP A 64 -5.46 10.93 0.10
CA ASP A 64 -5.79 9.66 -0.51
C ASP A 64 -5.09 8.53 0.23
N LEU A 65 -5.80 7.42 0.43
CA LEU A 65 -5.21 6.20 0.95
C LEU A 65 -4.53 5.45 -0.19
N VAL A 66 -3.28 5.07 0.00
CA VAL A 66 -2.54 4.18 -0.89
C VAL A 66 -2.38 2.83 -0.21
N VAL A 67 -2.68 1.77 -0.94
CA VAL A 67 -2.54 0.37 -0.52
C VAL A 67 -1.61 -0.31 -1.50
N SER A 68 -0.59 -0.99 -1.01
CA SER A 68 0.31 -1.79 -1.83
C SER A 68 0.56 -3.16 -1.19
N ILE A 69 0.44 -4.22 -1.99
CA ILE A 69 0.49 -5.61 -1.53
C ILE A 69 1.47 -6.39 -2.43
N LYS A 70 2.37 -7.15 -1.80
CA LYS A 70 3.17 -8.19 -2.45
C LYS A 70 2.66 -9.55 -2.02
N ALA A 71 2.22 -10.35 -2.99
CA ALA A 71 1.57 -11.62 -2.74
C ALA A 71 2.09 -12.73 -3.67
N ASP A 72 1.78 -13.97 -3.32
CA ASP A 72 1.80 -15.09 -4.26
C ASP A 72 0.93 -14.74 -5.48
N SER A 73 1.21 -15.36 -6.63
CA SER A 73 0.49 -15.00 -7.87
C SER A 73 -1.03 -15.13 -7.67
N ILE A 74 -1.79 -14.30 -8.38
CA ILE A 74 -3.25 -14.46 -8.48
C ILE A 74 -3.53 -15.92 -8.86
N ASP A 75 -4.12 -16.67 -7.94
CA ASP A 75 -4.87 -17.86 -8.29
C ASP A 75 -6.00 -17.35 -9.20
N THR A 76 -5.91 -17.75 -10.47
CA THR A 76 -6.83 -17.32 -11.54
C THR A 76 -8.11 -18.14 -11.48
#